data_AF-A0A920FWM7-F1
#
_entry.id   AF-A0A920FWM7-F1
#
_cell.length_a   1.000
_cell.length_b   1.000
_cell.length_c   1.000
_cell.angle_alpha   90.00
_cell.angle_beta   90.00
_cell.angle_gamma   90.00
#
_symmetry.space_group_name_H-M   'P 1'
#
loop_
_entity.id
_entity.type
_entity.pdbx_description
1 polymer ?
#
loop_
_entity_poly.entity_id
_entity_poly.type
_entity_poly.pdbx_seq_one_letter_code
_entity_poly.pdbx_strand_id
1 'polypeptide(L)'
;MAIQYKKLGGKTHIIGKPGIEIFNFAYDKTSVPKEKVLMIGDSLFNDIYGANQFKIDSLLVTSGIHREFFLSNKDPLEIIDNIHSDYQNTGIPTYIMEKLK
;
A
#
# COMPACT_ATOMS: atom_id res chain seq x y z
N MET A 1 -14.87 8.81 3.94
CA MET A 1 -16.31 8.53 4.10
C MET A 1 -16.69 7.09 3.70
N ALA A 2 -16.40 6.61 2.48
CA ALA A 2 -16.75 5.24 2.08
C ALA A 2 -16.09 4.14 2.96
N ILE A 3 -14.80 4.25 3.25
CA ILE A 3 -14.08 3.28 4.09
C ILE A 3 -14.67 3.20 5.51
N GLN A 4 -15.02 4.35 6.08
CA GLN A 4 -15.65 4.44 7.40
C GLN A 4 -17.05 3.80 7.39
N TYR A 5 -17.87 4.09 6.37
CA TYR A 5 -19.18 3.46 6.23
C TYR A 5 -19.08 1.93 6.09
N LYS A 6 -18.05 1.44 5.38
CA LYS A 6 -17.75 0.00 5.30
C LYS A 6 -17.42 -0.62 6.66
N LYS A 7 -16.57 0.04 7.46
CA LYS A 7 -16.22 -0.42 8.81
C LYS A 7 -17.45 -0.50 9.73
N LEU A 8 -18.45 0.35 9.52
CA LEU A 8 -19.73 0.34 10.24
C LEU A 8 -20.76 -0.67 9.68
N GLY A 9 -20.35 -1.58 8.79
CA GLY A 9 -21.23 -2.61 8.21
C GLY A 9 -21.99 -2.18 6.96
N GLY A 10 -21.77 -0.94 6.48
CA GLY A 10 -22.35 -0.44 5.25
C GLY A 10 -21.74 -1.09 4.00
N LYS A 11 -22.55 -1.34 2.98
CA LYS A 11 -22.04 -1.79 1.67
C LYS A 11 -21.41 -0.60 0.94
N THR A 12 -20.16 -0.75 0.52
CA THR A 12 -19.46 0.24 -0.31
C THR A 12 -18.66 -0.42 -1.41
N HIS A 13 -18.59 0.28 -2.54
CA HIS A 13 -17.70 -0.05 -3.65
C HIS A 13 -16.51 0.91 -3.59
N ILE A 14 -15.29 0.38 -3.45
CA ILE A 14 -14.06 1.16 -3.43
C ILE A 14 -13.44 1.03 -4.81
N ILE A 15 -13.51 2.10 -5.60
CA ILE A 15 -12.85 2.16 -6.90
C ILE A 15 -11.43 2.69 -6.69
N GLY A 16 -10.43 1.92 -7.13
CA GLY A 16 -9.02 2.22 -6.94
C GLY A 16 -8.40 1.51 -5.74
N LYS A 17 -7.16 1.89 -5.38
CA LYS A 17 -6.37 1.24 -4.32
C LYS A 17 -6.93 1.58 -2.92
N PRO A 18 -6.92 0.64 -1.94
CA PRO A 18 -6.42 -0.72 -1.99
C PRO A 18 -7.44 -1.77 -2.51
N GLY A 19 -8.51 -1.35 -3.20
CA GLY A 19 -9.54 -2.24 -3.71
C GLY A 19 -8.95 -3.29 -4.67
N ILE A 20 -9.27 -4.56 -4.44
CA ILE A 20 -8.68 -5.68 -5.20
C ILE A 20 -8.97 -5.60 -6.71
N GLU A 21 -10.08 -4.96 -7.07
CA GLU A 21 -10.57 -4.80 -8.44
C GLU A 21 -9.55 -4.06 -9.32
N ILE A 22 -8.89 -3.01 -8.82
CA ILE A 22 -7.89 -2.29 -9.61
C ILE A 22 -6.61 -3.10 -9.81
N PHE A 23 -6.24 -3.94 -8.83
CA PHE A 23 -5.07 -4.81 -8.93
C PHE A 23 -5.32 -5.96 -9.92
N ASN A 24 -6.50 -6.59 -9.87
CA ASN A 24 -6.93 -7.56 -10.87
C ASN A 24 -6.89 -6.94 -12.27
N PHE A 25 -7.55 -5.78 -12.46
CA PHE A 25 -7.60 -5.09 -13.74
C PHE A 25 -6.21 -4.78 -14.31
N ALA A 26 -5.27 -4.36 -13.46
CA ALA A 26 -3.89 -4.10 -13.89
C ALA A 26 -3.14 -5.40 -14.23
N TYR A 27 -3.28 -6.44 -13.40
CA TYR A 27 -2.61 -7.73 -13.58
C TYR A 27 -3.10 -8.49 -14.82
N ASP A 28 -4.40 -8.42 -15.13
CA ASP A 28 -5.02 -9.06 -16.30
C ASP A 28 -4.46 -8.53 -17.64
N LYS A 29 -3.76 -7.39 -17.62
CA LYS A 29 -3.05 -6.82 -18.78
C LYS A 29 -1.64 -7.39 -18.95
N THR A 30 -1.22 -8.30 -18.09
CA THR A 30 0.11 -8.88 -18.08
C THR A 30 0.03 -10.39 -18.28
N SER A 31 1.09 -10.99 -18.80
CA SER A 31 1.23 -12.46 -18.90
C SER A 31 2.30 -13.00 -17.96
N VAL A 32 2.77 -12.17 -17.01
CA VAL A 32 3.81 -12.56 -16.05
C VAL A 32 3.16 -13.18 -14.82
N PRO A 33 3.81 -14.17 -14.18
CA PRO A 33 3.30 -14.75 -12.94
C PRO A 33 3.42 -13.73 -11.79
N LYS A 34 2.56 -13.83 -10.77
CA LYS A 34 2.47 -12.86 -9.66
C LYS A 34 3.78 -12.65 -8.92
N GLU A 35 4.62 -13.67 -8.83
CA GLU A 35 5.92 -13.65 -8.17
C GLU A 35 6.93 -12.74 -8.91
N LYS A 36 6.62 -12.34 -10.15
CA LYS A 36 7.41 -11.38 -10.93
C LYS A 36 6.77 -9.99 -10.98
N VAL A 37 5.74 -9.73 -10.17
CA VAL A 37 5.06 -8.44 -10.09
C VAL A 37 5.48 -7.73 -8.82
N LEU A 38 5.91 -6.48 -8.97
CA LEU A 38 6.26 -5.58 -7.86
C LEU A 38 5.32 -4.38 -7.88
N MET A 39 4.60 -4.15 -6.80
CA MET A 39 3.87 -2.89 -6.58
C MET A 39 4.83 -1.83 -6.06
N ILE A 40 4.95 -0.70 -6.76
CA ILE A 40 5.75 0.44 -6.31
C ILE A 40 4.81 1.57 -5.95
N GLY A 41 4.97 2.13 -4.75
CA GLY A 41 4.12 3.23 -4.29
C GLY A 41 4.64 3.86 -3.01
N ASP A 42 4.01 4.95 -2.59
CA ASP A 42 4.46 5.79 -1.48
C ASP A 42 3.53 5.75 -0.27
N SER A 43 2.40 5.05 -0.38
CA SER A 43 1.43 5.00 0.72
C SER A 43 1.19 3.57 1.23
N LEU A 44 1.50 3.41 2.51
CA LEU A 44 1.28 2.18 3.27
C LEU A 44 -0.19 1.71 3.25
N PHE A 45 -1.15 2.64 3.17
CA PHE A 45 -2.58 2.34 3.33
C PHE A 45 -3.30 1.91 2.05
N ASN A 46 -2.74 2.21 0.88
CA ASN A 46 -3.38 1.96 -0.41
C ASN A 46 -2.49 1.09 -1.32
N ASP A 47 -1.21 1.43 -1.48
CA ASP A 47 -0.27 0.75 -2.36
C ASP A 47 0.19 -0.55 -1.72
N ILE A 48 0.86 -0.40 -0.58
CA ILE A 48 1.48 -1.53 0.13
C ILE A 48 0.41 -2.46 0.67
N TYR A 49 -0.62 -1.91 1.33
CA TYR A 49 -1.73 -2.72 1.80
C TYR A 49 -2.45 -3.43 0.65
N GLY A 50 -2.68 -2.75 -0.48
CA GLY A 50 -3.28 -3.36 -1.66
C GLY A 50 -2.43 -4.49 -2.25
N ALA A 51 -1.10 -4.31 -2.31
CA ALA A 51 -0.16 -5.34 -2.74
C ALA A 51 -0.18 -6.57 -1.82
N ASN A 52 -0.22 -6.35 -0.50
CA ASN A 52 -0.33 -7.45 0.47
C ASN A 52 -1.63 -8.24 0.27
N GLN A 53 -2.77 -7.56 0.09
CA GLN A 53 -4.05 -8.21 -0.19
C GLN A 53 -4.04 -8.96 -1.53
N PHE A 54 -3.35 -8.41 -2.53
CA PHE A 54 -3.21 -9.03 -3.84
C PHE A 54 -2.14 -10.13 -3.92
N LYS A 55 -1.35 -10.31 -2.85
CA LYS A 55 -0.28 -11.30 -2.71
C LYS A 55 0.84 -11.13 -3.75
N ILE A 56 1.33 -9.90 -3.88
CA ILE A 56 2.52 -9.57 -4.69
C ILE A 56 3.53 -8.80 -3.84
N ASP A 57 4.79 -8.78 -4.26
CA ASP A 57 5.82 -7.99 -3.60
C ASP A 57 5.52 -6.50 -3.70
N SER A 58 6.04 -5.73 -2.74
CA SER A 58 5.88 -4.28 -2.73
C SER A 58 7.13 -3.51 -2.33
N LEU A 59 7.32 -2.35 -2.94
CA LEU A 59 8.38 -1.39 -2.66
C LEU A 59 7.73 -0.08 -2.18
N LEU A 60 8.03 0.30 -0.93
CA LEU A 60 7.65 1.60 -0.39
C LEU A 60 8.68 2.66 -0.78
N VAL A 61 8.22 3.73 -1.44
CA VAL A 61 9.00 4.93 -1.74
C VAL A 61 8.78 5.96 -0.62
N THR A 62 9.78 6.15 0.23
CA THR A 62 9.62 6.96 1.45
C THR A 62 9.63 8.46 1.21
N SER A 63 10.07 8.94 0.03
CA SER A 63 10.03 10.37 -0.31
C SER A 63 8.64 10.92 -0.66
N GLY A 64 7.58 10.08 -0.65
CA GLY A 64 6.21 10.49 -0.98
C GLY A 64 5.36 10.87 0.23
N ILE A 65 4.11 10.41 0.30
CA ILE A 65 3.11 10.83 1.30
C ILE A 65 3.60 10.69 2.76
N HIS A 66 4.38 9.65 3.08
CA HIS A 66 4.90 9.42 4.43
C HIS A 66 6.24 10.11 4.73
N ARG A 67 6.75 10.97 3.83
CA ARG A 67 8.09 11.56 3.90
C ARG A 67 8.44 12.15 5.26
N GLU A 68 7.53 12.88 5.89
CA GLU A 68 7.77 13.55 7.18
C GLU A 68 8.20 12.57 8.27
N PHE A 69 7.68 11.34 8.27
CA PHE A 69 8.07 10.31 9.25
C PHE A 69 9.51 9.80 9.02
N PHE A 70 9.97 9.81 7.77
CA PHE A 70 11.29 9.32 7.36
C PHE A 70 12.38 10.40 7.36
N LEU A 71 12.10 11.61 7.85
CA LEU A 71 13.12 12.64 8.08
C LEU A 71 13.95 12.39 9.34
N SER A 72 13.51 11.50 10.22
CA SER A 72 14.22 11.14 11.45
C SER A 72 15.30 10.08 11.18
N ASN A 73 16.40 10.11 11.94
CA ASN A 73 17.45 9.06 11.90
C ASN A 73 17.02 7.77 12.62
N LYS A 74 15.73 7.44 12.58
CA LYS A 74 15.18 6.21 13.16
C LYS A 74 15.25 5.07 12.17
N ASP A 75 15.15 3.85 12.69
CA ASP A 75 15.04 2.67 11.85
C ASP A 75 13.75 2.74 11.00
N PRO A 76 13.81 2.53 9.67
CA PRO A 76 12.64 2.58 8.80
C PRO A 76 11.52 1.61 9.19
N LEU A 77 11.84 0.44 9.75
CA LEU A 77 10.83 -0.53 10.21
C LEU A 77 10.14 -0.02 11.47
N GLU A 78 10.89 0.57 12.41
CA GLU A 78 10.30 1.23 13.59
C GLU A 78 9.34 2.35 13.15
N ILE A 79 9.71 3.14 12.14
CA ILE A 79 8.83 4.19 11.60
C ILE A 79 7.54 3.58 11.05
N ILE A 80 7.64 2.55 10.20
CA ILE A 80 6.47 1.90 9.58
C ILE A 80 5.55 1.29 10.64
N ASP A 81 6.10 0.62 11.64
CA ASP A 81 5.36 0.01 12.73
C ASP A 81 4.56 1.03 13.55
N ASN A 82 4.97 2.31 13.54
CA ASN A 82 4.26 3.39 14.23
C ASN A 82 3.26 4.15 13.33
N ILE A 83 3.22 3.87 12.02
CA ILE A 83 2.27 4.51 11.11
C ILE A 83 0.94 3.74 11.11
N HIS A 84 -0.08 4.35 11.71
CA HIS A 84 -1.42 3.77 11.82
C HIS A 84 -2.51 4.73 11.36
N SER A 85 -3.65 4.16 11.00
CA SER A 85 -4.86 4.90 10.65
C SER A 85 -6.06 4.29 11.37
N ASP A 86 -6.91 5.12 11.96
CA ASP A 86 -8.17 4.69 12.56
C ASP A 86 -9.14 4.10 11.50
N TYR A 87 -8.92 4.44 10.24
CA TYR A 87 -9.83 4.12 9.14
C TYR A 87 -9.27 3.10 8.16
N GLN A 88 -7.95 2.99 8.02
CA GLN A 88 -7.31 2.15 7.02
C GLN A 88 -6.36 1.15 7.68
N ASN A 89 -6.18 0.00 7.04
CA ASN A 89 -5.18 -0.96 7.46
C ASN A 89 -3.81 -0.54 6.90
N THR A 90 -2.76 -0.74 7.68
CA THR A 90 -1.37 -0.49 7.27
C THR A 90 -0.83 -1.71 6.54
N GLY A 91 -0.24 -1.51 5.36
CA GLY A 91 0.50 -2.54 4.66
C GLY A 91 1.94 -2.69 5.17
N ILE A 92 2.53 -3.85 4.93
CA ILE A 92 3.92 -4.17 5.27
C ILE A 92 4.70 -4.31 3.95
N PRO A 93 5.69 -3.44 3.68
CA PRO A 93 6.43 -3.50 2.42
C PRO A 93 7.45 -4.62 2.40
N THR A 94 7.70 -5.21 1.23
CA THR A 94 8.80 -6.17 1.03
C THR A 94 10.14 -5.44 0.99
N TYR A 95 10.16 -4.27 0.35
CA TYR A 95 11.35 -3.44 0.13
C TYR A 95 11.06 -1.98 0.46
N ILE A 96 12.10 -1.22 0.79
CA ILE A 96 12.02 0.21 1.10
C ILE A 96 13.09 0.95 0.28
N MET A 97 12.73 2.07 -0.32
CA MET A 97 13.64 2.95 -1.06
C MET A 97 13.27 4.41 -0.82
N GLU A 98 14.26 5.30 -0.75
CA GLU A 98 13.98 6.73 -0.58
C GLU A 98 13.30 7.32 -1.81
N LYS A 99 13.91 7.16 -2.99
CA LYS A 99 13.46 7.78 -4.25
C LYS A 99 13.78 6.89 -5.46
N LEU A 100 12.88 6.88 -6.44
CA LEU A 100 13.11 6.26 -7.76
C LEU A 100 14.02 7.17 -8.61
N LYS A 101 15.03 6.57 -9.24
CA LYS A 101 15.97 7.25 -10.16
C LYS A 101 15.61 6.99 -11.61
#